data_AF-A0AAD6HIA4-F1
#
_entry.id   AF-A0AAD6HIA4-F1
#
_cell.length_a   1.000
_cell.length_b   1.000
_cell.length_c   1.000
_cell.angle_alpha   90.00
_cell.angle_beta   90.00
_cell.angle_gamma   90.00
#
_symmetry.space_group_name_H-M   'P 1'
#
loop_
_entity.id
_entity.type
_entity.pdbx_description
1 polymer ?
#
loop_
_entity_poly.entity_id
_entity_poly.type
_entity_poly.pdbx_seq_one_letter_code
_entity_poly.pdbx_strand_id
1 'polypeptide(L)'
;MSSKQKLAVNYSNLLIITLFVSQPNPLFTVIWFLLLTSKKQIQSLSAIADPAPEARGWFDSLQSSVRTDELFFIPSFFYGDEAARSCREARLFYANASTTSERLAAIDFIVHECDRLEASLDGSFEVCSPSDKGVSASQSPNPTNITERGKLRLRNHVDACLLRVRSITLELLLDTIGLPDLSDECLDRLILLQGSMIFEAQTRAARILSTIPSLLPEGEAQAPSWAESLRMMWPLRMIIRSSATDNEAKQTATLALRRIAYQVGLMQAVGSFYPALSNV
;
A
#
# COMPACT_ATOMS: atom_id res chain seq x y z
N MET A 1 -14.01 4.24 -25.30
CA MET A 1 -12.57 4.63 -25.21
C MET A 1 -12.13 5.15 -26.57
N SER A 2 -11.54 6.35 -26.61
CA SER A 2 -11.12 7.01 -27.87
C SER A 2 -9.84 6.38 -28.44
N SER A 3 -9.73 6.23 -29.77
CA SER A 3 -8.54 5.70 -30.46
C SER A 3 -7.22 6.39 -30.07
N LYS A 4 -7.27 7.64 -29.58
CA LYS A 4 -6.10 8.36 -29.07
C LYS A 4 -5.57 7.81 -27.74
N GLN A 5 -6.43 7.26 -26.88
CA GLN A 5 -6.02 6.60 -25.62
C GLN A 5 -5.37 5.24 -25.87
N LYS A 6 -5.80 4.49 -26.90
CA LYS A 6 -5.14 3.23 -27.30
C LYS A 6 -3.76 3.48 -27.91
N LEU A 7 -3.57 4.58 -28.64
CA LEU A 7 -2.27 4.97 -29.18
C LEU A 7 -1.28 5.33 -28.06
N ALA A 8 -1.69 6.11 -27.06
CA ALA A 8 -0.81 6.51 -25.94
C ALA A 8 -0.33 5.31 -25.09
N VAL A 9 -1.17 4.30 -24.91
CA VAL A 9 -0.81 3.04 -24.22
C VAL A 9 0.19 2.22 -25.05
N ASN A 10 0.00 2.16 -26.38
CA ASN A 10 0.92 1.44 -27.27
C ASN A 10 2.29 2.12 -27.41
N TYR A 11 2.35 3.45 -27.45
CA TYR A 11 3.65 4.17 -27.45
C TYR A 11 4.37 4.04 -26.11
N SER A 12 3.64 4.01 -24.98
CA SER A 12 4.25 3.75 -23.67
C SER A 12 4.83 2.33 -23.62
N ASN A 13 4.11 1.32 -24.12
CA ASN A 13 4.59 -0.06 -24.16
C ASN A 13 5.74 -0.28 -25.17
N LEU A 14 5.75 0.40 -26.32
CA LEU A 14 6.86 0.32 -27.27
C LEU A 14 8.11 1.03 -26.75
N LEU A 15 7.99 2.20 -26.11
CA LEU A 15 9.15 2.89 -25.53
C LEU A 15 9.76 2.09 -24.36
N ILE A 16 8.93 1.32 -23.64
CA ILE A 16 9.33 0.37 -22.59
C ILE A 16 10.16 -0.80 -23.14
N ILE A 17 9.81 -1.33 -24.32
CA ILE A 17 10.57 -2.44 -24.95
C ILE A 17 11.86 -1.93 -25.59
N THR A 18 11.85 -0.75 -26.22
CA THR A 18 13.04 -0.22 -26.90
C THR A 18 14.12 0.27 -25.93
N LEU A 19 13.74 0.73 -24.72
CA LEU A 19 14.70 1.04 -23.64
C LEU A 19 15.27 -0.21 -22.97
N PHE A 20 14.59 -1.35 -23.08
CA PHE A 20 15.00 -2.65 -22.53
C PHE A 20 16.25 -3.23 -23.21
N VAL A 21 16.57 -2.77 -24.43
CA VAL A 21 17.63 -3.33 -25.28
C VAL A 21 18.94 -2.52 -25.23
N SER A 22 18.93 -1.28 -24.73
CA SER A 22 20.02 -0.32 -25.02
C SER A 22 20.89 0.16 -23.85
N GLN A 23 20.67 -0.29 -22.61
CA GLN A 23 21.52 0.09 -21.45
C GLN A 23 21.66 -1.06 -20.44
N PRO A 24 22.86 -1.64 -20.24
CA PRO A 24 23.07 -2.78 -19.34
C PRO A 24 23.48 -2.29 -17.95
N ASN A 25 22.72 -1.38 -17.34
CA ASN A 25 22.92 -1.06 -15.92
C ASN A 25 21.88 -1.83 -15.09
N PRO A 26 22.25 -2.96 -14.46
CA PRO A 26 21.29 -3.83 -13.77
C PRO A 26 20.55 -3.08 -12.64
N LEU A 27 21.18 -2.09 -12.02
CA LEU A 27 20.57 -1.25 -11.00
C LEU A 27 19.44 -0.37 -11.55
N PHE A 28 19.58 0.16 -12.77
CA PHE A 28 18.55 0.97 -13.40
C PHE A 28 17.32 0.13 -13.77
N THR A 29 17.55 -1.08 -14.28
CA THR A 29 16.49 -2.04 -14.61
C THR A 29 15.73 -2.49 -13.36
N VAL A 30 16.44 -2.76 -12.26
CA VAL A 30 15.82 -3.11 -10.97
C VAL A 30 15.01 -1.94 -10.43
N ILE A 31 15.53 -0.70 -10.44
CA ILE A 31 14.80 0.48 -9.95
C ILE A 31 13.53 0.74 -10.77
N TRP A 32 13.59 0.64 -12.10
CA TRP A 32 12.42 0.80 -12.96
C TRP A 32 11.39 -0.30 -12.78
N PHE A 33 11.85 -1.55 -12.66
CA PHE A 33 10.98 -2.67 -12.34
C PHE A 33 10.25 -2.43 -11.02
N LEU A 34 10.97 -2.01 -9.97
CA LEU A 34 10.40 -1.71 -8.65
C LEU A 34 9.37 -0.58 -8.71
N LEU A 35 9.62 0.45 -9.50
CA LEU A 35 8.67 1.56 -9.68
C LEU A 35 7.41 1.11 -10.44
N LEU A 36 7.56 0.26 -11.47
CA LEU A 36 6.46 -0.26 -12.26
C LEU A 36 5.59 -1.24 -11.47
N THR A 37 6.20 -2.17 -10.72
CA THR A 37 5.47 -3.12 -9.88
C THR A 37 4.81 -2.43 -8.71
N SER A 38 5.50 -1.52 -8.03
CA SER A 38 4.88 -0.65 -7.02
C SER A 38 3.69 0.09 -7.62
N LYS A 39 3.83 0.71 -8.80
CA LYS A 39 2.73 1.43 -9.44
C LYS A 39 1.54 0.52 -9.75
N LYS A 40 1.76 -0.66 -10.34
CA LYS A 40 0.68 -1.60 -10.65
C LYS A 40 -0.01 -2.12 -9.39
N GLN A 41 0.74 -2.50 -8.36
CA GLN A 41 0.17 -2.93 -7.07
C GLN A 41 -0.63 -1.81 -6.41
N ILE A 42 -0.09 -0.59 -6.41
CA ILE A 42 -0.77 0.59 -5.90
C ILE A 42 -2.07 0.82 -6.68
N GLN A 43 -2.07 0.67 -8.01
CA GLN A 43 -3.26 0.80 -8.85
C GLN A 43 -4.28 -0.30 -8.58
N SER A 44 -3.86 -1.56 -8.45
CA SER A 44 -4.77 -2.67 -8.15
C SER A 44 -5.41 -2.51 -6.77
N LEU A 45 -4.61 -2.17 -5.76
CA LEU A 45 -5.10 -1.90 -4.41
C LEU A 45 -5.96 -0.63 -4.35
N SER A 46 -5.62 0.43 -5.09
CA SER A 46 -6.32 1.72 -5.01
C SER A 46 -7.56 1.84 -5.89
N ALA A 47 -7.54 1.27 -7.09
CA ALA A 47 -8.47 1.58 -8.18
C ALA A 47 -9.30 0.37 -8.63
N ILE A 48 -9.27 -0.73 -7.87
CA ILE A 48 -9.99 -1.97 -8.21
C ILE A 48 -9.56 -2.46 -9.60
N ALA A 49 -8.29 -2.29 -9.93
CA ALA A 49 -7.73 -2.80 -11.17
C ALA A 49 -7.20 -4.22 -10.93
N ASP A 50 -7.30 -5.08 -11.94
CA ASP A 50 -6.76 -6.43 -11.84
C ASP A 50 -5.24 -6.37 -11.57
N PRO A 51 -4.72 -7.17 -10.62
CA PRO A 51 -3.27 -7.34 -10.49
C PRO A 51 -2.71 -7.93 -11.77
N ALA A 52 -1.49 -7.54 -12.14
CA ALA A 52 -0.90 -8.00 -13.40
C ALA A 52 -0.71 -9.53 -13.34
N PRO A 53 -1.23 -10.31 -14.29
CA PRO A 53 -1.11 -11.77 -14.26
C PRO A 53 0.36 -12.22 -14.33
N GLU A 54 1.22 -11.42 -14.96
CA GLU A 54 2.65 -11.71 -15.09
C GLU A 54 3.47 -11.35 -13.85
N ALA A 55 2.89 -10.62 -12.87
CA ALA A 55 3.63 -10.10 -11.72
C ALA A 55 4.34 -11.20 -10.92
N ARG A 56 3.66 -12.33 -10.70
CA ARG A 56 4.23 -13.47 -9.96
C ARG A 56 5.47 -14.03 -10.65
N GLY A 57 5.39 -14.28 -11.96
CA GLY A 57 6.52 -14.77 -12.74
C GLY A 57 7.69 -13.79 -12.75
N TRP A 58 7.42 -12.48 -12.71
CA TRP A 58 8.48 -11.49 -12.56
C TRP A 58 9.16 -11.52 -11.20
N PHE A 59 8.39 -11.67 -10.11
CA PHE A 59 8.95 -11.76 -8.76
C PHE A 59 9.75 -13.05 -8.56
N ASP A 60 9.27 -14.19 -9.07
CA ASP A 60 9.99 -15.47 -9.05
C ASP A 60 11.33 -15.37 -9.81
N SER A 61 11.31 -14.69 -10.96
CA SER A 61 12.51 -14.43 -11.77
C SER A 61 13.51 -13.51 -11.05
N LEU A 62 13.03 -12.55 -10.25
CA LEU A 62 13.90 -11.66 -9.46
C LEU A 62 14.51 -12.36 -8.25
N GLN A 63 13.73 -13.19 -7.56
CA GLN A 63 14.21 -13.98 -6.44
C GLN A 63 15.31 -14.97 -6.86
N SER A 64 15.27 -15.47 -8.10
CA SER A 64 16.25 -16.41 -8.64
C SER A 64 17.48 -15.75 -9.29
N SER A 65 17.44 -14.46 -9.62
CA SER A 65 18.49 -13.78 -10.40
C SER A 65 19.43 -12.87 -9.61
N VAL A 66 19.06 -12.47 -8.39
CA VAL A 66 19.83 -11.52 -7.59
C VAL A 66 20.22 -12.14 -6.24
N ARG A 67 21.41 -11.81 -5.73
CA ARG A 67 21.89 -12.32 -4.44
C ARG A 67 20.99 -11.85 -3.30
N THR A 68 20.68 -12.76 -2.39
CA THR A 68 19.60 -12.65 -1.38
C THR A 68 19.84 -11.53 -0.36
N ASP A 69 21.09 -11.12 -0.19
CA ASP A 69 21.55 -10.04 0.69
C ASP A 69 21.19 -8.63 0.18
N GLU A 70 20.92 -8.46 -1.12
CA GLU A 70 20.60 -7.16 -1.72
C GLU A 70 19.08 -6.87 -1.84
N LEU A 71 18.21 -7.80 -1.42
CA LEU A 71 16.79 -7.83 -1.80
C LEU A 71 15.79 -7.89 -0.64
N PHE A 72 16.03 -7.14 0.43
CA PHE A 72 15.12 -7.05 1.58
C PHE A 72 13.67 -6.60 1.25
N PHE A 73 13.42 -6.11 0.04
CA PHE A 73 12.11 -5.62 -0.42
C PHE A 73 11.31 -6.66 -1.23
N ILE A 74 11.92 -7.72 -1.77
CA ILE A 74 11.18 -8.70 -2.61
C ILE A 74 10.00 -9.34 -1.87
N PRO A 75 10.14 -9.78 -0.61
CA PRO A 75 9.02 -10.32 0.16
C PRO A 75 7.83 -9.35 0.25
N SER A 76 8.06 -8.04 0.34
CA SER A 76 6.94 -7.07 0.32
C SER A 76 6.22 -6.96 -1.00
N PHE A 77 6.90 -7.18 -2.13
CA PHE A 77 6.24 -7.19 -3.42
C PHE A 77 5.33 -8.40 -3.57
N PHE A 78 5.80 -9.59 -3.18
CA PHE A 78 4.95 -10.76 -3.13
C PHE A 78 3.74 -10.53 -2.22
N TYR A 79 3.97 -9.99 -1.03
CA TYR A 79 2.93 -9.69 -0.07
C TYR A 79 1.87 -8.72 -0.63
N GLY A 80 2.30 -7.62 -1.24
CA GLY A 80 1.38 -6.63 -1.81
C GLY A 80 0.58 -7.16 -3.00
N ASP A 81 1.16 -8.05 -3.80
CA ASP A 81 0.50 -8.74 -4.91
C ASP A 81 -0.53 -9.76 -4.41
N GLU A 82 -0.20 -10.52 -3.37
CA GLU A 82 -1.10 -11.46 -2.72
C GLU A 82 -2.31 -10.73 -2.10
N ALA A 83 -2.05 -9.67 -1.33
CA ALA A 83 -3.10 -8.81 -0.79
C ALA A 83 -4.01 -8.25 -1.90
N ALA A 84 -3.45 -7.82 -3.04
CA ALA A 84 -4.22 -7.33 -4.17
C ALA A 84 -5.09 -8.41 -4.82
N ARG A 85 -4.59 -9.65 -4.93
CA ARG A 85 -5.38 -10.79 -5.41
C ARG A 85 -6.51 -11.16 -4.46
N SER A 86 -6.25 -11.32 -3.16
CA SER A 86 -7.30 -11.65 -2.18
C SER A 86 -8.40 -10.58 -2.18
N CYS A 87 -8.03 -9.30 -2.26
CA CYS A 87 -8.99 -8.20 -2.39
C CYS A 87 -9.86 -8.29 -3.65
N ARG A 88 -9.28 -8.70 -4.79
CA ARG A 88 -10.02 -8.88 -6.04
C ARG A 88 -10.94 -10.09 -5.96
N GLU A 89 -10.43 -11.22 -5.51
CA GLU A 89 -11.16 -12.48 -5.41
C GLU A 89 -12.37 -12.32 -4.50
N ALA A 90 -12.19 -11.68 -3.33
CA ALA A 90 -13.28 -11.38 -2.42
C ALA A 90 -14.37 -10.51 -3.06
N ARG A 91 -13.99 -9.46 -3.78
CA ARG A 91 -14.97 -8.61 -4.49
C ARG A 91 -15.71 -9.36 -5.59
N LEU A 92 -15.01 -10.19 -6.37
CA LEU A 92 -15.64 -10.98 -7.43
C LEU A 92 -16.58 -12.02 -6.83
N PHE A 93 -16.16 -12.68 -5.77
CA PHE A 93 -16.99 -13.63 -5.06
C PHE A 93 -18.25 -12.94 -4.51
N TYR A 94 -18.10 -11.80 -3.83
CA TYR A 94 -19.21 -11.02 -3.32
C TYR A 94 -20.14 -10.49 -4.42
N ALA A 95 -19.60 -10.01 -5.54
CA ALA A 95 -20.38 -9.48 -6.66
C ALA A 95 -21.18 -10.57 -7.40
N ASN A 96 -20.65 -11.80 -7.45
CA ASN A 96 -21.34 -12.95 -8.05
C ASN A 96 -22.32 -13.63 -7.09
N ALA A 97 -22.35 -13.23 -5.81
CA ALA A 97 -23.24 -13.79 -4.82
C ALA A 97 -24.70 -13.34 -5.08
N SER A 98 -25.57 -14.34 -5.23
CA SER A 98 -27.00 -14.19 -5.50
C SER A 98 -27.85 -14.26 -4.23
N THR A 99 -27.31 -14.86 -3.16
CA THR A 99 -28.01 -15.04 -1.88
C THR A 99 -27.27 -14.38 -0.71
N THR A 100 -27.98 -14.10 0.38
CA THR A 100 -27.39 -13.60 1.64
C THR A 100 -26.33 -14.56 2.18
N SER A 101 -26.58 -15.88 2.10
CA SER A 101 -25.61 -16.91 2.52
C SER A 101 -24.31 -16.87 1.73
N GLU A 102 -24.39 -16.71 0.41
CA GLU A 102 -23.21 -16.57 -0.46
C GLU A 102 -22.42 -15.28 -0.16
N ARG A 103 -23.12 -14.18 0.15
CA ARG A 103 -22.47 -12.93 0.57
C ARG A 103 -21.74 -13.09 1.89
N LEU A 104 -22.35 -13.75 2.87
CA LEU A 104 -21.71 -14.07 4.15
C LEU A 104 -20.48 -14.98 3.94
N ALA A 105 -20.55 -15.95 3.04
CA ALA A 105 -19.39 -16.79 2.69
C ALA A 105 -18.25 -15.98 2.05
N ALA A 106 -18.56 -14.97 1.24
CA ALA A 106 -17.55 -14.07 0.68
C ALA A 106 -16.89 -13.17 1.75
N ILE A 107 -17.64 -12.75 2.78
CA ILE A 107 -17.10 -12.06 3.95
C ILE A 107 -16.16 -12.98 4.73
N ASP A 108 -16.60 -14.19 5.05
CA ASP A 108 -15.78 -15.15 5.79
C ASP A 108 -14.50 -15.52 5.01
N PHE A 109 -14.58 -15.61 3.68
CA PHE A 109 -13.42 -15.78 2.81
C PHE A 109 -12.39 -14.66 2.96
N ILE A 110 -12.80 -13.39 2.85
CA ILE A 110 -11.83 -12.28 2.94
C ILE A 110 -11.27 -12.11 4.35
N VAL A 111 -12.05 -12.40 5.40
CA VAL A 111 -11.56 -12.42 6.78
C VAL A 111 -10.49 -13.50 6.94
N HIS A 112 -10.75 -14.71 6.46
CA HIS A 112 -9.77 -15.78 6.50
C HIS A 112 -8.49 -15.42 5.72
N GLU A 113 -8.62 -14.80 4.55
CA GLU A 113 -7.49 -14.33 3.77
C GLU A 113 -6.70 -13.20 4.46
N CYS A 114 -7.38 -12.29 5.16
CA CYS A 114 -6.72 -11.30 6.01
C CYS A 114 -5.85 -11.98 7.08
N ASP A 115 -6.42 -12.93 7.81
CA ASP A 115 -5.74 -13.62 8.91
C ASP A 115 -4.57 -14.46 8.38
N ARG A 116 -4.77 -15.14 7.24
CA ARG A 116 -3.72 -15.92 6.57
C ARG A 116 -2.56 -15.03 6.09
N LEU A 117 -2.88 -13.88 5.49
CA LEU A 117 -1.86 -12.90 5.09
C LEU A 117 -1.10 -12.40 6.31
N GLU A 118 -1.79 -12.07 7.39
CA GLU A 118 -1.14 -11.62 8.61
C GLU A 118 -0.25 -12.69 9.25
N ALA A 119 -0.73 -13.93 9.34
CA ALA A 119 0.05 -15.07 9.82
C ALA A 119 1.27 -15.38 8.93
N SER A 120 1.21 -15.09 7.63
CA SER A 120 2.37 -15.25 6.74
C SER A 120 3.51 -14.27 7.03
N LEU A 121 3.26 -13.24 7.86
CA LEU A 121 4.26 -12.28 8.31
C LEU A 121 4.97 -12.73 9.60
N ASP A 122 4.37 -13.61 10.39
CA ASP A 122 4.94 -14.10 11.66
C ASP A 122 6.30 -14.75 11.38
N GLY A 123 7.36 -14.15 11.94
CA GLY A 123 8.75 -14.53 11.71
C GLY A 123 9.52 -13.75 10.63
N SER A 124 8.86 -13.09 9.66
CA SER A 124 9.56 -12.38 8.55
C SER A 124 9.81 -10.89 8.83
N PHE A 125 8.97 -10.24 9.63
CA PHE A 125 9.03 -8.79 9.85
C PHE A 125 8.94 -8.36 11.33
N GLU A 126 8.73 -9.30 12.26
CA GLU A 126 8.63 -9.05 13.71
C GLU A 126 9.92 -8.50 14.35
N VAL A 127 11.06 -8.61 13.66
CA VAL A 127 12.34 -8.00 14.06
C VAL A 127 12.30 -6.45 13.99
N CYS A 128 11.19 -5.85 13.53
CA CYS A 128 11.02 -4.41 13.39
C CYS A 128 9.94 -3.81 14.31
N SER A 129 9.58 -4.51 15.38
CA SER A 129 8.88 -3.89 16.50
C SER A 129 9.82 -2.88 17.16
N PRO A 130 9.46 -1.59 17.28
CA PRO A 130 10.07 -0.75 18.29
C PRO A 130 9.59 -1.37 19.59
N SER A 131 10.42 -2.20 20.21
CA SER A 131 9.97 -2.98 21.37
C SER A 131 9.31 -2.03 22.35
N ASP A 132 8.10 -2.38 22.80
CA ASP A 132 7.36 -1.80 23.91
C ASP A 132 8.09 -1.98 25.26
N LYS A 133 9.40 -1.69 25.27
CA LYS A 133 10.22 -1.60 26.47
C LYS A 133 10.74 -0.17 26.55
N GLY A 134 9.89 0.70 27.08
CA GLY A 134 10.30 1.88 27.84
C GLY A 134 11.40 2.74 27.24
N VAL A 135 11.28 3.14 25.97
CA VAL A 135 12.10 4.25 25.47
C VAL A 135 11.50 5.52 26.05
N SER A 136 11.98 5.86 27.25
CA SER A 136 11.88 7.19 27.82
C SER A 136 12.08 8.23 26.73
N ALA A 137 11.25 9.27 26.71
CA ALA A 137 11.14 10.31 25.68
C ALA A 137 12.41 11.19 25.48
N SER A 138 13.60 10.68 25.81
CA SER A 138 14.89 11.35 25.70
C SER A 138 15.89 10.67 24.76
N GLN A 139 15.55 9.54 24.14
CA GLN A 139 16.42 8.91 23.14
C GLN A 139 15.68 8.81 21.81
N SER A 140 15.84 9.86 21.00
CA SER A 140 15.59 9.79 19.56
C SER A 140 16.29 8.53 19.03
N PRO A 141 15.57 7.56 18.42
CA PRO A 141 16.20 6.40 17.82
C PRO A 141 17.08 6.92 16.69
N ASN A 142 18.39 6.97 16.92
CA ASN A 142 19.37 7.54 16.01
C ASN A 142 19.29 6.78 14.67
N PRO A 143 18.67 7.34 13.61
CA PRO A 143 18.29 6.58 12.42
C PRO A 143 19.43 6.65 11.39
N THR A 144 20.67 6.46 11.84
CA THR A 144 21.89 6.56 11.03
C THR A 144 22.19 5.28 10.23
N ASN A 145 21.45 4.19 10.45
CA ASN A 145 21.65 2.95 9.71
C ASN A 145 20.62 2.83 8.57
N ILE A 146 21.08 2.86 7.32
CA ILE A 146 20.26 2.74 6.08
C ILE A 146 19.31 1.53 6.16
N THR A 147 19.77 0.45 6.79
CA THR A 147 19.03 -0.79 7.03
C THR A 147 17.79 -0.60 7.90
N GLU A 148 17.84 0.24 8.94
CA GLU A 148 16.70 0.49 9.84
C GLU A 148 15.61 1.33 9.18
N ARG A 149 15.97 2.34 8.37
CA ARG A 149 14.98 3.08 7.56
C ARG A 149 14.36 2.19 6.49
N GLY A 150 15.13 1.27 5.90
CA GLY A 150 14.63 0.27 4.97
C GLY A 150 13.54 -0.62 5.60
N LYS A 151 13.82 -1.14 6.80
CA LYS A 151 12.89 -1.93 7.60
C LYS A 151 11.60 -1.18 7.95
N LEU A 152 11.69 0.08 8.37
CA LEU A 152 10.50 0.90 8.68
C LEU A 152 9.61 1.12 7.44
N ARG A 153 10.21 1.37 6.27
CA ARG A 153 9.46 1.53 5.02
C ARG A 153 8.76 0.24 4.59
N LEU A 154 9.45 -0.88 4.78
CA LEU A 154 8.92 -2.21 4.52
C LEU A 154 7.71 -2.51 5.41
N ARG A 155 7.83 -2.22 6.70
CA ARG A 155 6.73 -2.31 7.66
C ARG A 155 5.55 -1.44 7.26
N ASN A 156 5.79 -0.19 6.90
CA ASN A 156 4.71 0.71 6.45
C ASN A 156 4.03 0.23 5.18
N HIS A 157 4.77 -0.43 4.28
CA HIS A 157 4.18 -1.04 3.08
C HIS A 157 3.25 -2.18 3.45
N VAL A 158 3.71 -3.11 4.31
CA VAL A 158 2.90 -4.23 4.80
C VAL A 158 1.66 -3.74 5.56
N ASP A 159 1.84 -2.80 6.49
CA ASP A 159 0.73 -2.21 7.26
C ASP A 159 -0.28 -1.53 6.32
N ALA A 160 0.17 -0.90 5.23
CA ALA A 160 -0.71 -0.29 4.23
C ALA A 160 -1.44 -1.31 3.35
N CYS A 161 -0.81 -2.44 3.01
CA CYS A 161 -1.48 -3.57 2.37
C CYS A 161 -2.61 -4.10 3.26
N LEU A 162 -2.29 -4.42 4.52
CA LEU A 162 -3.26 -4.91 5.51
C LEU A 162 -4.39 -3.91 5.75
N LEU A 163 -4.08 -2.62 5.88
CA LEU A 163 -5.06 -1.56 5.99
C LEU A 163 -6.02 -1.57 4.78
N ARG A 164 -5.50 -1.83 3.57
CA ARG A 164 -6.35 -1.91 2.39
C ARG A 164 -7.24 -3.13 2.39
N VAL A 165 -6.71 -4.33 2.69
CA VAL A 165 -7.53 -5.55 2.75
C VAL A 165 -8.67 -5.36 3.76
N ARG A 166 -8.35 -4.88 4.97
CA ARG A 166 -9.34 -4.57 6.02
C ARG A 166 -10.36 -3.52 5.60
N SER A 167 -9.95 -2.47 4.88
CA SER A 167 -10.88 -1.47 4.36
C SER A 167 -11.87 -2.08 3.37
N ILE A 168 -11.44 -3.05 2.57
CA ILE A 168 -12.31 -3.76 1.62
C ILE A 168 -13.24 -4.71 2.36
N THR A 169 -12.73 -5.45 3.35
CA THR A 169 -13.57 -6.25 4.24
C THR A 169 -14.66 -5.39 4.88
N LEU A 170 -14.32 -4.19 5.35
CA LEU A 170 -15.28 -3.25 5.92
C LEU A 170 -16.30 -2.73 4.88
N GLU A 171 -15.87 -2.41 3.66
CA GLU A 171 -16.77 -2.03 2.56
C GLU A 171 -17.82 -3.14 2.32
N LEU A 172 -17.38 -4.40 2.19
CA LEU A 172 -18.26 -5.54 1.95
C LEU A 172 -19.16 -5.85 3.16
N LEU A 173 -18.63 -5.72 4.39
CA LEU A 173 -19.37 -5.92 5.64
C LEU A 173 -20.53 -4.93 5.76
N LEU A 174 -20.28 -3.65 5.50
CA LEU A 174 -21.30 -2.60 5.56
C LEU A 174 -22.43 -2.88 4.57
N ASP A 175 -22.08 -3.30 3.35
CA ASP A 175 -23.06 -3.70 2.35
C ASP A 175 -23.86 -4.94 2.77
N THR A 176 -23.24 -5.85 3.53
CA THR A 176 -23.89 -7.08 4.02
C THR A 176 -24.84 -6.79 5.18
N ILE A 177 -24.44 -5.93 6.13
CA ILE A 177 -25.26 -5.53 7.29
C ILE A 177 -26.58 -4.87 6.84
N GLY A 178 -26.59 -4.21 5.67
CA GLY A 178 -27.80 -3.61 5.09
C GLY A 178 -28.82 -4.60 4.51
N LEU A 179 -28.56 -5.92 4.57
CA LEU A 179 -29.47 -6.93 4.02
C LEU A 179 -30.67 -7.20 4.94
N PRO A 180 -31.88 -7.34 4.39
CA PRO A 180 -33.11 -7.46 5.19
C PRO A 180 -33.30 -8.84 5.85
N ASP A 181 -32.64 -9.88 5.34
CA ASP A 181 -32.90 -11.28 5.73
C ASP A 181 -31.86 -11.83 6.75
N LEU A 182 -31.18 -10.96 7.48
CA LEU A 182 -30.21 -11.36 8.50
C LEU A 182 -30.91 -11.73 9.82
N SER A 183 -30.46 -12.80 10.46
CA SER A 183 -30.86 -13.10 11.84
C SER A 183 -30.17 -12.14 12.82
N ASP A 184 -30.79 -11.89 13.97
CA ASP A 184 -30.23 -11.04 15.03
C ASP A 184 -28.83 -11.52 15.47
N GLU A 185 -28.65 -12.84 15.65
CA GLU A 185 -27.36 -13.43 16.00
C GLU A 185 -26.28 -13.19 14.91
N CYS A 186 -26.67 -13.26 13.63
CA CYS A 186 -25.77 -12.97 12.53
C CYS A 186 -25.39 -11.49 12.50
N LEU A 187 -26.37 -10.60 12.70
CA LEU A 187 -26.16 -9.17 12.76
C LEU A 187 -25.21 -8.79 13.90
N ASP A 188 -25.39 -9.34 15.10
CA ASP A 188 -24.50 -9.12 16.24
C ASP A 188 -23.05 -9.55 15.94
N ARG A 189 -22.88 -10.74 15.32
CA ARG A 189 -21.55 -11.20 14.87
C ARG A 189 -20.92 -10.24 13.86
N LEU A 190 -21.69 -9.75 12.88
CA LEU A 190 -21.20 -8.82 11.87
C LEU A 190 -20.81 -7.46 12.47
N ILE A 191 -21.56 -6.96 13.44
CA ILE A 191 -21.25 -5.70 14.16
C ILE A 191 -19.96 -5.86 14.99
N LEU A 192 -19.79 -6.98 15.68
CA LEU A 192 -18.55 -7.26 16.41
C LEU A 192 -17.34 -7.33 15.47
N LEU A 193 -17.49 -8.02 14.35
CA LEU A 193 -16.46 -8.12 13.32
C LEU A 193 -16.13 -6.73 12.73
N GLN A 194 -17.15 -5.91 12.45
CA GLN A 194 -16.99 -4.53 12.01
C GLN A 194 -16.13 -3.71 12.99
N GLY A 195 -16.45 -3.80 14.28
CA GLY A 195 -15.69 -3.12 15.34
C GLY A 195 -14.23 -3.55 15.37
N SER A 196 -13.97 -4.85 15.27
CA SER A 196 -12.60 -5.41 15.22
C SER A 196 -11.82 -4.88 14.01
N MET A 197 -12.43 -4.92 12.82
CA MET A 197 -11.79 -4.45 11.58
C MET A 197 -11.44 -2.95 11.63
N ILE A 198 -12.32 -2.13 12.24
CA ILE A 198 -12.06 -0.69 12.44
C ILE A 198 -10.89 -0.49 13.40
N PHE A 199 -10.91 -1.16 14.56
CA PHE A 199 -9.86 -1.04 15.56
C PHE A 199 -8.48 -1.42 15.01
N GLU A 200 -8.40 -2.52 14.28
CA GLU A 200 -7.14 -2.97 13.68
C GLU A 200 -6.67 -2.01 12.58
N ALA A 201 -7.57 -1.54 11.72
CA ALA A 201 -7.24 -0.56 10.68
C ALA A 201 -6.68 0.75 11.29
N GLN A 202 -7.29 1.24 12.36
CA GLN A 202 -6.81 2.41 13.10
C GLN A 202 -5.43 2.16 13.72
N THR A 203 -5.23 0.98 14.32
CA THR A 203 -3.93 0.57 14.87
C THR A 203 -2.84 0.56 13.80
N ARG A 204 -3.12 0.03 12.61
CA ARG A 204 -2.20 0.03 11.46
C ARG A 204 -1.91 1.45 10.96
N ALA A 205 -2.94 2.30 10.87
CA ALA A 205 -2.77 3.70 10.49
C ALA A 205 -1.87 4.46 11.49
N ALA A 206 -2.11 4.29 12.80
CA ALA A 206 -1.29 4.88 13.85
C ALA A 206 0.17 4.41 13.77
N ARG A 207 0.39 3.10 13.56
CA ARG A 207 1.74 2.55 13.34
C ARG A 207 2.46 3.17 12.15
N ILE A 208 1.78 3.38 11.03
CA ILE A 208 2.38 4.05 9.87
C ILE A 208 2.74 5.50 10.23
N LEU A 209 1.79 6.26 10.79
CA LEU A 209 1.97 7.68 11.14
C LEU A 209 3.11 7.90 12.14
N SER A 210 3.24 7.03 13.14
CA SER A 210 4.30 7.12 14.17
C SER A 210 5.72 7.06 13.60
N THR A 211 5.91 6.46 12.42
CA THR A 211 7.23 6.32 11.79
C THR A 211 7.60 7.48 10.86
N ILE A 212 6.62 8.30 10.48
CA ILE A 212 6.82 9.39 9.51
C ILE A 212 7.89 10.38 9.98
N PRO A 213 7.93 10.82 11.26
CA PRO A 213 9.00 11.73 11.72
C PRO A 213 10.40 11.15 11.53
N SER A 214 10.58 9.83 11.73
CA SER A 214 11.87 9.16 11.56
C SER A 214 12.26 8.98 10.09
N LEU A 215 11.28 8.86 9.20
CA LEU A 215 11.51 8.73 7.76
C LEU A 215 11.60 10.08 7.04
N LEU A 216 11.10 11.14 7.68
CA LEU A 216 11.01 12.51 7.19
C LEU A 216 11.51 13.48 8.27
N PRO A 217 12.81 13.47 8.60
CA PRO A 217 13.35 14.31 9.67
C PRO A 217 13.16 15.81 9.36
N GLU A 218 13.11 16.62 10.41
CA GLU A 218 13.06 18.08 10.30
C GLU A 218 14.46 18.63 9.98
N GLY A 219 14.57 19.41 8.90
CA GLY A 219 15.82 20.02 8.42
C GLY A 219 16.24 19.59 7.01
N GLU A 220 17.13 20.38 6.39
CA GLU A 220 17.61 20.16 5.01
C GLU A 220 18.71 19.09 4.90
N ALA A 221 19.28 18.65 6.03
CA ALA A 221 20.52 17.87 6.03
C ALA A 221 20.40 16.47 5.39
N GLN A 222 19.18 15.91 5.27
CA GLN A 222 18.94 14.63 4.60
C GLN A 222 17.51 14.57 4.02
N ALA A 223 17.24 15.35 2.97
CA ALA A 223 16.00 15.19 2.22
C ALA A 223 15.92 13.75 1.64
N PRO A 224 14.77 13.05 1.78
CA PRO A 224 14.61 11.72 1.19
C PRO A 224 14.71 11.79 -0.34
N SER A 225 15.28 10.76 -0.96
CA SER A 225 15.28 10.64 -2.41
C SER A 225 13.84 10.57 -2.94
N TRP A 226 13.66 10.87 -4.23
CA TRP A 226 12.38 10.73 -4.94
C TRP A 226 11.77 9.35 -4.77
N ALA A 227 12.57 8.29 -4.90
CA ALA A 227 12.10 6.92 -4.77
C ALA A 227 11.62 6.61 -3.34
N GLU A 228 12.32 7.10 -2.31
CA GLU A 228 11.92 6.93 -0.91
C GLU A 228 10.64 7.70 -0.60
N SER A 229 10.52 8.91 -1.12
CA SER A 229 9.34 9.74 -0.98
C SER A 229 8.10 9.10 -1.61
N LEU A 230 8.21 8.58 -2.83
CA LEU A 230 7.11 7.86 -3.48
C LEU A 230 6.65 6.65 -2.67
N ARG A 231 7.59 5.89 -2.08
CA ARG A 231 7.27 4.76 -1.19
C ARG A 231 6.53 5.20 0.07
N MET A 232 6.88 6.35 0.65
CA MET A 232 6.19 6.89 1.83
C MET A 232 4.80 7.47 1.50
N MET A 233 4.61 8.02 0.31
CA MET A 233 3.34 8.61 -0.09
C MET A 233 2.21 7.58 -0.19
N TRP A 234 2.52 6.34 -0.56
CA TRP A 234 1.48 5.34 -0.76
C TRP A 234 0.78 4.91 0.54
N PRO A 235 1.47 4.50 1.62
CA PRO A 235 0.84 4.22 2.90
C PRO A 235 -0.05 5.36 3.42
N LEU A 236 0.41 6.61 3.28
CA LEU A 236 -0.37 7.79 3.67
C LEU A 236 -1.64 7.96 2.82
N ARG A 237 -1.57 7.68 1.52
CA ARG A 237 -2.76 7.67 0.64
C ARG A 237 -3.74 6.56 1.03
N MET A 238 -3.27 5.42 1.51
CA MET A 238 -4.13 4.34 1.99
C MET A 238 -4.88 4.75 3.27
N ILE A 239 -4.20 5.42 4.20
CA ILE A 239 -4.85 6.01 5.39
C ILE A 239 -5.97 6.98 4.99
N ILE A 240 -5.67 7.91 4.07
CA ILE A 240 -6.65 8.91 3.64
C ILE A 240 -7.88 8.28 2.99
N ARG A 241 -7.69 7.23 2.20
CA ARG A 241 -8.77 6.57 1.44
C ARG A 241 -9.55 5.53 2.24
N SER A 242 -8.99 5.02 3.32
CA SER A 242 -9.65 3.99 4.14
C SER A 242 -10.92 4.56 4.78
N SER A 243 -12.02 3.80 4.69
CA SER A 243 -13.27 4.08 5.40
C SER A 243 -13.14 3.86 6.92
N ALA A 244 -12.21 2.98 7.34
CA ALA A 244 -12.01 2.60 8.72
C ALA A 244 -11.16 3.60 9.53
N THR A 245 -10.35 4.41 8.85
CA THR A 245 -9.48 5.39 9.52
C THR A 245 -10.25 6.64 9.93
N ASP A 246 -10.01 7.11 11.15
CA ASP A 246 -10.59 8.34 11.69
C ASP A 246 -10.11 9.61 10.96
N ASN A 247 -10.80 10.72 11.21
CA ASN A 247 -10.50 11.99 10.54
C ASN A 247 -9.16 12.61 10.98
N GLU A 248 -8.71 12.36 12.21
CA GLU A 248 -7.47 12.93 12.75
C GLU A 248 -6.26 12.30 12.06
N ALA A 249 -6.23 10.98 11.94
CA ALA A 249 -5.21 10.24 11.22
C ALA A 249 -5.23 10.60 9.71
N LYS A 250 -6.40 10.81 9.11
CA LYS A 250 -6.51 11.29 7.72
C LYS A 250 -5.92 12.69 7.55
N GLN A 251 -6.19 13.61 8.47
CA GLN A 251 -5.62 14.95 8.46
C GLN A 251 -4.09 14.91 8.62
N THR A 252 -3.61 14.13 9.58
CA THR A 252 -2.18 13.92 9.83
C THR A 252 -1.47 13.36 8.59
N ALA A 253 -2.05 12.33 7.96
CA ALA A 253 -1.52 11.77 6.72
C ALA A 253 -1.52 12.79 5.56
N THR A 254 -2.56 13.64 5.48
CA THR A 254 -2.65 14.70 4.49
C THR A 254 -1.55 15.74 4.65
N LEU A 255 -1.27 16.16 5.90
CA LEU A 255 -0.18 17.08 6.22
C LEU A 255 1.18 16.46 5.88
N ALA A 256 1.39 15.19 6.25
CA ALA A 256 2.61 14.46 5.91
C ALA A 256 2.83 14.37 4.39
N LEU A 257 1.78 14.07 3.61
CA LEU A 257 1.85 14.05 2.14
C LEU A 257 2.24 15.40 1.55
N ARG A 258 1.67 16.49 2.06
CA ARG A 258 2.01 17.85 1.63
C ARG A 258 3.48 18.16 1.92
N ARG A 259 3.97 17.80 3.11
CA ARG A 259 5.37 17.98 3.49
C ARG A 259 6.31 17.19 2.58
N ILE A 260 6.00 15.92 2.30
CA ILE A 260 6.77 15.11 1.35
C ILE A 260 6.80 15.79 -0.03
N ALA A 261 5.63 16.20 -0.54
CA ALA A 261 5.52 16.84 -1.85
C ALA A 261 6.30 18.16 -1.95
N TYR A 262 6.38 18.92 -0.87
CA TYR A 262 7.22 20.12 -0.78
C TYR A 262 8.71 19.74 -0.83
N GLN A 263 9.15 18.79 -0.02
CA GLN A 263 10.56 18.39 0.08
C GLN A 263 11.11 17.77 -1.21
N VAL A 264 10.32 17.02 -1.97
CA VAL A 264 10.75 16.50 -3.28
C VAL A 264 10.59 17.50 -4.43
N GLY A 265 10.10 18.72 -4.17
CA GLY A 265 9.88 19.72 -5.21
C GLY A 265 8.70 19.40 -6.14
N LEU A 266 7.80 18.47 -5.78
CA LEU A 266 6.58 18.18 -6.56
C LEU A 266 5.68 19.42 -6.64
N MET A 267 5.54 20.18 -5.55
CA MET A 267 4.74 21.41 -5.56
C MET A 267 5.35 22.51 -6.43
N GLN A 268 6.69 22.57 -6.50
CA GLN A 268 7.39 23.51 -7.37
C GLN A 268 7.31 23.08 -8.84
N ALA A 269 7.39 21.79 -9.13
CA ALA A 269 7.21 21.23 -10.47
C ALA A 269 5.79 21.44 -10.98
N VAL A 270 4.75 21.18 -10.18
CA VAL A 270 3.36 21.41 -10.58
C VAL A 270 3.07 22.92 -10.75
N GLY A 271 3.67 23.78 -9.92
CA GLY A 271 3.60 25.24 -10.07
C GLY A 271 4.33 25.76 -11.31
N SER A 272 5.45 25.17 -11.70
CA SER A 272 6.22 25.55 -12.91
C SER A 272 5.67 24.94 -14.21
N PHE A 273 4.81 23.90 -14.14
CA PHE A 273 3.99 23.43 -15.26
C PHE A 273 2.67 24.21 -15.43
N TYR A 274 2.31 25.09 -14.48
CA TYR A 274 1.21 26.05 -14.60
C TYR A 274 1.67 27.53 -14.48
N PRO A 275 2.63 28.02 -15.29
CA PRO A 275 2.98 29.44 -15.29
C PRO A 275 1.98 30.29 -16.12
N ALA A 276 0.72 29.86 -16.24
CA ALA A 276 -0.25 30.49 -17.14
C ALA A 276 -1.71 30.49 -16.63
N LEU A 277 -1.94 30.59 -15.31
CA LEU A 277 -3.28 30.90 -14.76
C LEU A 277 -3.28 32.04 -13.74
N SER A 278 -2.16 32.74 -13.56
CA SER A 278 -2.09 33.95 -12.73
C SER A 278 -2.02 35.25 -13.54
N ASN A 279 -2.37 35.22 -14.82
CA ASN A 279 -2.60 36.42 -15.63
C ASN A 279 -3.59 36.09 -16.77
N VAL A 280 -4.89 36.18 -16.49
CA VAL A 280 -6.05 36.68 -17.31
C VAL A 280 -7.33 36.23 -16.61
#